data_AF-B0XGE5-F1
#
_entry.id   AF-B0XGE5-F1
#
_cell.length_a   1.000
_cell.length_b   1.000
_cell.length_c   1.000
_cell.angle_alpha   90.00
_cell.angle_beta   90.00
_cell.angle_gamma   90.00
#
_symmetry.space_group_name_H-M   'P 1'
#
loop_
_entity.id
_entity.type
_entity.pdbx_description
1 polymer ?
#
loop_
_entity_poly.entity_id
_entity_poly.type
_entity_poly.pdbx_seq_one_letter_code
_entity_poly.pdbx_strand_id
1 'polypeptide(L)'
;MTESYEKDDYMSDLVNFNSPVSSHNHHHHHHHNHHQHQHHNLHHQTHGHHGSNVNNYSGGGVVVVVEEVAAATAAAQQQPQHFHQCNDGGDILAEEDEMLLWRARRQIQDPASQRLTWYKPPLAVLVIKKVRDSKVLLPFVKLVEWLIQEKHMVVWVEGAILDDPLLTGDKRFTKIQDKLITFKDGRDDLTDKIDFIICLGGDGTLLYASLLFQKSVPPVMAFHLGSLGFLTPFQFDNFQEQVTNVLEGHAALTLRSRLRCIIVRKDKTEQEISTFKSSQDPTTNILVLNEVVIDRGMSSYLTNIDLFLDGKHITSVQGDGLIVSTPTGSTAYSAAAGASMIHPSVPAILVSPICPHSLSFRPIVLPAGVELKIALSPDSRNSSWVSFDGRNRQELLHGDSLHVTTSIYPVPSICAQDQIADWFDSLAECLHWNVRKRQKCLDELSDLTGSGTEDSAIEEIERGMENLES
;
A
#
# COMPACT_ATOMS: atom_id res chain seq x y z
N MET A 1 -8.61 41.46 3.11
CA MET A 1 -9.63 40.47 3.49
C MET A 1 -9.10 39.13 3.03
N THR A 2 -8.51 38.40 3.97
CA THR A 2 -7.77 37.16 3.76
C THR A 2 -8.65 36.01 4.23
N GLU A 3 -9.09 35.17 3.31
CA GLU A 3 -9.79 33.92 3.61
C GLU A 3 -8.77 32.81 3.86
N SER A 4 -8.84 32.24 5.06
CA SER A 4 -8.07 31.10 5.54
C SER A 4 -8.71 29.80 5.05
N TYR A 5 -7.94 28.98 4.34
CA TYR A 5 -8.31 27.60 4.00
C TYR A 5 -8.07 26.68 5.21
N GLU A 6 -9.15 26.25 5.87
CA GLU A 6 -9.14 25.09 6.76
C GLU A 6 -9.07 23.81 5.92
N LYS A 7 -8.06 22.98 6.19
CA LYS A 7 -7.96 21.59 5.72
C LYS A 7 -8.43 20.72 6.87
N ASP A 8 -9.60 20.12 6.73
CA ASP A 8 -10.16 19.18 7.71
C ASP A 8 -9.41 17.84 7.68
N ASP A 9 -8.94 17.44 8.86
CA ASP A 9 -8.44 16.09 9.19
C ASP A 9 -9.63 15.13 9.29
N TYR A 10 -9.88 14.35 8.25
CA TYR A 10 -10.80 13.20 8.30
C TYR A 10 -9.99 11.90 8.14
N MET A 11 -9.14 11.55 9.11
CA MET A 11 -8.65 10.17 9.24
C MET A 11 -8.07 9.76 10.62
N SER A 12 -8.28 10.54 11.69
CA SER A 12 -7.76 10.16 13.03
C SER A 12 -8.72 9.38 13.93
N ASP A 13 -10.01 9.26 13.59
CA ASP A 13 -11.01 8.89 14.60
C ASP A 13 -11.67 7.50 14.41
N LEU A 14 -11.03 6.59 13.67
CA LEU A 14 -11.56 5.22 13.47
C LEU A 14 -11.14 4.20 14.54
N VAL A 15 -10.51 4.61 15.64
CA VAL A 15 -10.11 3.70 16.73
C VAL A 15 -10.55 4.26 18.07
N ASN A 16 -11.85 4.23 18.36
CA ASN A 16 -12.40 4.23 19.73
C ASN A 16 -13.90 3.93 19.73
N PHE A 17 -14.27 2.65 19.60
CA PHE A 17 -15.59 2.18 20.00
C PHE A 17 -15.45 1.27 21.22
N ASN A 18 -15.58 1.87 22.40
CA ASN A 18 -16.03 1.17 23.60
C ASN A 18 -16.78 2.16 24.49
N SER A 19 -18.10 2.13 24.42
CA SER A 19 -19.00 2.65 25.44
C SER A 19 -20.18 1.69 25.57
N PRO A 20 -20.61 1.34 26.80
CA PRO A 20 -21.53 0.22 27.03
C PRO A 20 -22.97 0.61 26.71
N VAL A 21 -23.62 -0.17 25.84
CA VAL A 21 -25.06 -0.05 25.58
C VAL A 21 -25.84 -0.77 26.66
N SER A 22 -26.75 -0.04 27.30
CA SER A 22 -27.68 -0.50 28.32
C SER A 22 -28.67 -1.53 27.77
N SER A 23 -28.86 -2.61 28.53
CA SER A 23 -29.78 -3.70 28.25
C SER A 23 -31.25 -3.25 28.29
N HIS A 24 -32.00 -3.54 27.22
CA HIS A 24 -33.47 -3.61 27.27
C HIS A 24 -33.92 -5.00 26.78
N ASN A 25 -34.59 -5.71 27.69
CA ASN A 25 -35.18 -7.02 27.50
C ASN A 25 -36.36 -6.96 26.51
N HIS A 26 -36.31 -7.76 25.45
CA HIS A 26 -37.52 -8.22 24.76
C HIS A 26 -37.47 -9.73 24.48
N HIS A 27 -38.46 -10.42 25.04
CA HIS A 27 -38.76 -11.83 24.84
C HIS A 27 -39.06 -12.13 23.37
N HIS A 28 -38.47 -13.20 22.82
CA HIS A 28 -39.12 -13.94 21.74
C HIS A 28 -38.88 -15.45 21.80
N HIS A 29 -39.94 -16.15 21.45
CA HIS A 29 -40.19 -17.58 21.57
C HIS A 29 -39.24 -18.45 20.74
N HIS A 30 -38.86 -19.58 21.34
CA HIS A 30 -38.27 -20.73 20.67
C HIS A 30 -39.25 -21.37 19.68
N HIS A 31 -38.78 -21.61 18.46
CA HIS A 31 -39.21 -22.76 17.67
C HIS A 31 -37.98 -23.53 17.18
N HIS A 32 -37.85 -24.76 17.65
CA HIS A 32 -36.94 -25.78 17.15
C HIS A 32 -37.32 -26.17 15.71
N ASN A 33 -36.32 -26.36 14.85
CA ASN A 33 -36.42 -27.33 13.77
C ASN A 33 -35.08 -28.05 13.60
N HIS A 34 -35.12 -29.36 13.84
CA HIS A 34 -34.06 -30.31 13.57
C HIS A 34 -33.91 -30.50 12.06
N HIS A 35 -32.67 -30.53 11.56
CA HIS A 35 -32.32 -31.44 10.46
C HIS A 35 -30.90 -31.98 10.64
N GLN A 36 -30.85 -33.31 10.67
CA GLN A 36 -29.66 -34.16 10.71
C GLN A 36 -28.90 -34.07 9.39
N HIS A 37 -27.57 -33.98 9.45
CA HIS A 37 -26.70 -34.44 8.36
C HIS A 37 -25.71 -35.48 8.88
N GLN A 38 -25.75 -36.64 8.23
CA GLN A 38 -24.95 -37.82 8.50
C GLN A 38 -23.49 -37.60 8.06
N HIS A 39 -22.56 -37.93 8.95
CA HIS A 39 -21.14 -38.10 8.65
C HIS A 39 -20.92 -39.43 7.91
N HIS A 40 -20.11 -39.40 6.84
CA HIS A 40 -19.45 -40.59 6.29
C HIS A 40 -17.97 -40.54 6.65
N ASN A 41 -17.54 -41.50 7.47
CA ASN A 41 -16.15 -41.81 7.78
C ASN A 41 -15.54 -42.62 6.64
N LEU A 42 -14.32 -42.29 6.22
CA LEU A 42 -13.41 -43.21 5.56
C LEU A 42 -12.03 -43.12 6.22
N HIS A 43 -11.64 -44.24 6.81
CA HIS A 43 -10.33 -44.52 7.40
C HIS A 43 -9.32 -45.01 6.34
N HIS A 44 -8.05 -44.97 6.73
CA HIS A 44 -6.82 -45.61 6.18
C HIS A 44 -5.89 -44.68 5.40
N GLN A 45 -4.56 -44.71 5.56
CA GLN A 45 -3.66 -45.53 6.37
C GLN A 45 -2.32 -44.81 6.41
N THR A 46 -1.59 -44.97 7.52
CA THR A 46 -0.21 -44.51 7.70
C THR A 46 0.78 -45.47 7.06
N HIS A 47 1.71 -44.95 6.24
CA HIS A 47 3.01 -45.58 6.03
C HIS A 47 4.09 -44.51 5.89
N GLY A 48 5.05 -44.54 6.81
CA GLY A 48 6.30 -43.78 6.71
C GLY A 48 7.33 -44.53 5.88
N HIS A 49 8.19 -43.78 5.19
CA HIS A 49 9.53 -44.22 4.78
C HIS A 49 10.50 -43.04 4.87
N HIS A 50 11.67 -43.32 5.46
CA HIS A 50 12.84 -42.47 5.55
C HIS A 50 13.39 -42.07 4.18
N GLY A 51 13.99 -40.87 4.11
CA GLY A 51 14.78 -40.41 2.98
C GLY A 51 15.40 -39.05 3.25
N SER A 52 16.52 -39.04 3.96
CA SER A 52 17.44 -37.92 4.07
C SER A 52 17.89 -37.43 2.69
N ASN A 53 17.74 -36.13 2.41
CA ASN A 53 18.63 -35.42 1.50
C ASN A 53 18.69 -33.93 1.84
N VAL A 54 19.82 -33.53 2.41
CA VAL A 54 20.27 -32.15 2.54
C VAL A 54 20.73 -31.72 1.15
N ASN A 55 19.97 -30.85 0.47
CA ASN A 55 20.46 -30.14 -0.71
C ASN A 55 20.69 -28.69 -0.34
N ASN A 56 21.98 -28.36 -0.15
CA ASN A 56 22.50 -27.00 -0.20
C ASN A 56 22.19 -26.42 -1.58
N TYR A 57 21.20 -25.54 -1.66
CA TYR A 57 21.09 -24.60 -2.77
C TYR A 57 21.85 -23.33 -2.41
N SER A 58 23.10 -23.27 -2.86
CA SER A 58 23.81 -22.02 -3.08
C SER A 58 23.12 -21.29 -4.25
N GLY A 59 22.07 -20.54 -3.95
CA GLY A 59 21.37 -19.70 -4.93
C GLY A 59 22.22 -18.48 -5.24
N GLY A 60 22.80 -18.45 -6.44
CA GLY A 60 23.41 -17.23 -6.99
C GLY A 60 22.32 -16.18 -7.14
N GLY A 61 22.40 -15.11 -6.35
CA GLY A 61 21.55 -13.94 -6.50
C GLY A 61 21.82 -13.27 -7.84
N VAL A 62 20.78 -13.09 -8.64
CA VAL A 62 20.86 -12.31 -9.88
C VAL A 62 20.80 -10.84 -9.52
N VAL A 63 21.81 -10.11 -9.99
CA VAL A 63 22.09 -8.70 -9.70
C VAL A 63 21.04 -7.82 -10.39
N VAL A 64 20.45 -6.88 -9.65
CA VAL A 64 19.49 -5.93 -10.21
C VAL A 64 19.99 -4.50 -10.06
N VAL A 65 19.96 -3.86 -11.20
CA VAL A 65 20.52 -2.57 -11.57
C VAL A 65 19.32 -1.61 -11.51
N VAL A 66 19.30 -0.63 -10.58
CA VAL A 66 18.21 0.35 -10.33
C VAL A 66 17.72 1.08 -11.61
N GLU A 67 18.53 1.20 -12.67
CA GLU A 67 18.08 1.71 -13.98
C GLU A 67 17.33 0.67 -14.85
N GLU A 68 17.57 -0.63 -14.69
CA GLU A 68 17.05 -1.69 -15.56
C GLU A 68 15.63 -2.17 -15.21
N VAL A 69 15.12 -1.88 -14.01
CA VAL A 69 13.79 -2.35 -13.56
C VAL A 69 12.66 -1.78 -14.43
N ALA A 70 12.83 -0.57 -14.97
CA ALA A 70 11.86 0.04 -15.89
C ALA A 70 11.82 -0.64 -17.27
N ALA A 71 12.93 -1.22 -17.73
CA ALA A 71 13.06 -1.79 -19.06
C ALA A 71 12.57 -3.26 -19.14
N ALA A 72 12.84 -4.06 -18.10
CA ALA A 72 12.48 -5.48 -18.10
C ALA A 72 10.95 -5.72 -18.10
N THR A 73 10.19 -4.85 -17.41
CA THR A 73 8.73 -4.95 -17.35
C THR A 73 8.05 -4.50 -18.64
N ALA A 74 8.66 -3.55 -19.38
CA ALA A 74 8.15 -3.06 -20.67
C ALA A 74 8.34 -4.08 -21.82
N ALA A 75 9.41 -4.89 -21.77
CA ALA A 75 9.70 -5.89 -22.80
C ALA A 75 8.72 -7.08 -22.80
N ALA A 76 8.13 -7.42 -21.65
CA ALA A 76 7.12 -8.47 -21.55
C ALA A 76 5.73 -8.07 -22.11
N GLN A 77 5.51 -6.78 -22.45
CA GLN A 77 4.22 -6.24 -22.88
C GLN A 77 4.08 -6.06 -24.41
N GLN A 78 5.10 -6.41 -25.21
CA GLN A 78 5.02 -6.35 -26.66
C GLN A 78 4.80 -7.74 -27.27
N GLN A 79 3.67 -7.93 -27.96
CA GLN A 79 3.45 -9.10 -28.81
C GLN A 79 4.44 -9.10 -29.98
N PRO A 80 5.06 -10.24 -30.35
CA PRO A 80 5.95 -10.28 -31.50
C PRO A 80 5.14 -10.17 -32.79
N GLN A 81 5.35 -9.09 -33.55
CA GLN A 81 4.92 -9.01 -34.94
C GLN A 81 5.80 -9.95 -35.79
N HIS A 82 5.14 -10.66 -36.72
CA HIS A 82 5.71 -11.67 -37.60
C HIS A 82 7.01 -11.22 -38.29
N PHE A 83 8.14 -11.87 -37.98
CA PHE A 83 9.37 -11.74 -38.76
C PHE A 83 9.33 -12.67 -39.98
N HIS A 84 9.44 -12.07 -41.17
CA HIS A 84 9.71 -12.78 -42.41
C HIS A 84 11.17 -13.27 -42.45
N GLN A 85 11.33 -14.49 -42.93
CA GLN A 85 12.55 -15.28 -42.94
C GLN A 85 13.47 -14.82 -44.08
N CYS A 86 14.65 -14.30 -43.75
CA CYS A 86 15.79 -14.20 -44.66
C CYS A 86 16.94 -15.04 -44.08
N ASN A 87 17.33 -16.07 -44.83
CA ASN A 87 18.56 -16.84 -44.59
C ASN A 87 19.77 -15.99 -44.99
N ASP A 88 20.81 -15.96 -44.16
CA ASP A 88 22.18 -16.27 -44.60
C ASP A 88 23.08 -16.54 -43.39
N GLY A 89 23.93 -17.55 -43.54
CA GLY A 89 24.71 -18.14 -42.44
C GLY A 89 25.92 -17.31 -42.02
N GLY A 90 26.01 -17.09 -40.72
CA GLY A 90 27.16 -16.56 -39.99
C GLY A 90 26.77 -16.37 -38.53
N ASP A 91 27.62 -16.79 -37.60
CA ASP A 91 27.56 -16.51 -36.15
C ASP A 91 26.75 -17.44 -35.22
N ILE A 92 27.06 -18.75 -35.26
CA ILE A 92 26.51 -19.74 -34.31
C ILE A 92 27.05 -19.58 -32.86
N LEU A 93 28.10 -18.77 -32.63
CA LEU A 93 28.69 -18.57 -31.29
C LEU A 93 28.23 -17.27 -30.58
N ALA A 94 27.62 -16.33 -31.30
CA ALA A 94 27.01 -15.13 -30.70
C ALA A 94 25.53 -15.35 -30.33
N GLU A 95 24.86 -16.32 -30.98
CA GLU A 95 23.46 -16.65 -30.74
C GLU A 95 23.23 -17.32 -29.37
N GLU A 96 24.16 -18.11 -28.83
CA GLU A 96 23.95 -18.79 -27.53
C GLU A 96 24.01 -17.83 -26.33
N ASP A 97 24.90 -16.83 -26.35
CA ASP A 97 25.00 -15.80 -25.30
C ASP A 97 23.84 -14.80 -25.38
N GLU A 98 23.44 -14.38 -26.59
CA GLU A 98 22.20 -13.63 -26.81
C GLU A 98 21.00 -14.42 -26.31
N MET A 99 20.88 -15.72 -26.64
CA MET A 99 19.77 -16.59 -26.23
C MET A 99 19.77 -16.88 -24.72
N LEU A 100 20.92 -16.92 -24.03
CA LEU A 100 21.02 -16.99 -22.57
C LEU A 100 20.57 -15.69 -21.91
N LEU A 101 20.98 -14.53 -22.44
CA LEU A 101 20.45 -13.22 -22.03
C LEU A 101 18.94 -13.12 -22.30
N TRP A 102 18.49 -13.66 -23.43
CA TRP A 102 17.09 -13.71 -23.86
C TRP A 102 16.25 -14.66 -22.99
N ARG A 103 16.83 -15.74 -22.49
CA ARG A 103 16.23 -16.66 -21.52
C ARG A 103 16.20 -16.07 -20.11
N ALA A 104 17.22 -15.33 -19.69
CA ALA A 104 17.26 -14.61 -18.42
C ALA A 104 16.18 -13.50 -18.36
N ARG A 105 15.93 -12.81 -19.49
CA ARG A 105 14.84 -11.82 -19.63
C ARG A 105 13.41 -12.40 -19.53
N ARG A 106 13.23 -13.73 -19.55
CA ARG A 106 11.90 -14.38 -19.43
C ARG A 106 11.49 -14.74 -18.00
N GLN A 107 12.38 -14.60 -17.03
CA GLN A 107 12.02 -14.89 -15.64
C GLN A 107 11.51 -13.61 -15.00
N ILE A 108 10.22 -13.60 -14.67
CA ILE A 108 9.65 -12.63 -13.72
C ILE A 108 10.44 -12.84 -12.44
N GLN A 109 11.16 -11.81 -12.01
CA GLN A 109 11.97 -11.88 -10.79
C GLN A 109 11.07 -12.22 -9.62
N ASP A 110 11.54 -13.14 -8.77
CA ASP A 110 10.84 -13.44 -7.52
C ASP A 110 10.79 -12.16 -6.69
N PRO A 111 9.58 -11.61 -6.42
CA PRO A 111 9.44 -10.44 -5.60
C PRO A 111 10.24 -10.57 -4.32
N ALA A 112 10.18 -11.72 -3.60
CA ALA A 112 10.83 -11.92 -2.30
C ALA A 112 12.37 -11.83 -2.32
N SER A 113 12.99 -11.97 -3.49
CA SER A 113 14.45 -11.95 -3.67
C SER A 113 15.04 -10.56 -3.91
N GLN A 114 14.20 -9.52 -4.01
CA GLN A 114 14.64 -8.18 -4.37
C GLN A 114 15.49 -7.52 -3.26
N ARG A 115 16.68 -7.05 -3.66
CA ARG A 115 17.63 -6.36 -2.80
C ARG A 115 18.04 -5.02 -3.40
N LEU A 116 18.34 -4.06 -2.53
CA LEU A 116 18.89 -2.77 -2.93
C LEU A 116 20.36 -2.95 -3.34
N THR A 117 20.79 -2.25 -4.38
CA THR A 117 22.20 -2.16 -4.75
C THR A 117 22.51 -0.75 -5.23
N TRP A 118 23.53 -0.14 -4.65
CA TRP A 118 24.00 1.19 -5.03
C TRP A 118 25.10 1.06 -6.08
N TYR A 119 24.90 1.60 -7.29
CA TYR A 119 25.99 1.71 -8.27
C TYR A 119 27.04 2.73 -7.90
N LYS A 120 26.56 3.81 -7.27
CA LYS A 120 27.35 4.89 -6.72
C LYS A 120 26.84 5.11 -5.31
N PRO A 121 27.74 5.37 -4.35
CA PRO A 121 27.33 5.76 -3.01
C PRO A 121 26.35 6.95 -3.11
N PRO A 122 25.17 6.87 -2.49
CA PRO A 122 24.20 7.95 -2.54
C PRO A 122 24.77 9.18 -1.82
N LEU A 123 24.62 10.35 -2.43
CA LEU A 123 25.15 11.62 -1.90
C LEU A 123 24.03 12.60 -1.56
N ALA A 124 22.92 12.57 -2.32
CA ALA A 124 21.78 13.44 -2.12
C ALA A 124 20.59 12.69 -1.52
N VAL A 125 20.14 13.15 -0.35
CA VAL A 125 19.00 12.56 0.38
C VAL A 125 17.87 13.57 0.51
N LEU A 126 16.67 13.16 0.14
CA LEU A 126 15.44 13.91 0.41
C LEU A 126 14.85 13.46 1.74
N VAL A 127 14.69 14.39 2.68
CA VAL A 127 14.05 14.10 3.97
C VAL A 127 12.64 14.70 3.99
N ILE A 128 11.64 13.82 4.08
CA ILE A 128 10.23 14.17 4.17
C ILE A 128 9.76 13.95 5.59
N LYS A 129 9.21 14.98 6.25
CA LYS A 129 8.61 14.86 7.57
C LYS A 129 7.10 15.02 7.52
N LYS A 130 6.39 14.35 8.44
CA LYS A 130 4.97 14.64 8.67
C LYS A 130 4.80 16.08 9.12
N VAL A 131 3.87 16.78 8.46
CA VAL A 131 3.57 18.19 8.71
C VAL A 131 2.78 18.33 10.02
N ARG A 132 3.03 19.40 10.79
CA ARG A 132 2.34 19.74 12.04
C ARG A 132 2.39 18.66 13.15
N ASP A 133 3.33 17.72 13.09
CA ASP A 133 3.53 16.72 14.12
C ASP A 133 4.74 17.05 14.99
N SER A 134 4.48 17.43 16.26
CA SER A 134 5.54 17.82 17.19
C SER A 134 6.47 16.67 17.56
N LYS A 135 6.00 15.42 17.50
CA LYS A 135 6.80 14.23 17.81
C LYS A 135 7.92 14.01 16.79
N VAL A 136 7.75 14.52 15.58
CA VAL A 136 8.69 14.34 14.47
C VAL A 136 9.84 15.35 14.48
N LEU A 137 9.68 16.49 15.17
CA LEU A 137 10.64 17.59 15.12
C LEU A 137 12.03 17.22 15.63
N LEU A 138 12.11 16.64 16.83
CA LEU A 138 13.38 16.25 17.43
C LEU A 138 14.09 15.14 16.61
N PRO A 139 13.40 14.07 16.20
CA PRO A 139 13.91 13.08 15.25
C PRO A 139 14.40 13.69 13.93
N PHE A 140 13.65 14.60 13.34
CA PHE A 140 14.02 15.28 12.11
C PHE A 140 15.34 16.06 12.27
N VAL A 141 15.47 16.88 13.32
CA VAL A 141 16.70 17.64 13.57
C VAL A 141 17.90 16.70 13.80
N LYS A 142 17.72 15.63 14.60
CA LYS A 142 18.78 14.63 14.84
C LYS A 142 19.23 13.95 13.56
N LEU A 143 18.29 13.52 12.72
CA LEU A 143 18.58 12.85 11.45
C LEU A 143 19.34 13.78 10.51
N VAL A 144 18.82 14.99 10.29
CA VAL A 144 19.41 15.96 9.37
C VAL A 144 20.80 16.39 9.83
N GLU A 145 20.98 16.63 11.13
CA GLU A 145 22.29 16.95 11.71
C GLU A 145 23.30 15.83 11.45
N TRP A 146 22.93 14.58 11.71
CA TRP A 146 23.77 13.41 11.49
C TRP A 146 24.12 13.18 10.01
N LEU A 147 23.15 13.32 9.10
CA LEU A 147 23.37 13.18 7.65
C LEU A 147 24.39 14.20 7.13
N ILE A 148 24.34 15.44 7.61
CA ILE A 148 25.25 16.51 7.19
C ILE A 148 26.63 16.37 7.83
N GLN A 149 26.69 16.13 9.14
CA GLN A 149 27.93 16.18 9.91
C GLN A 149 28.73 14.88 9.83
N GLU A 150 28.06 13.73 9.92
CA GLU A 150 28.71 12.41 10.00
C GLU A 150 28.75 11.69 8.65
N LYS A 151 27.68 11.80 7.84
CA LYS A 151 27.62 11.16 6.52
C LYS A 151 28.01 12.08 5.36
N HIS A 152 28.22 13.37 5.62
CA HIS A 152 28.60 14.37 4.62
C HIS A 152 27.69 14.38 3.38
N MET A 153 26.38 14.15 3.58
CA MET A 153 25.39 14.12 2.51
C MET A 153 24.77 15.49 2.25
N VAL A 154 24.32 15.68 1.01
CA VAL A 154 23.48 16.82 0.62
C VAL A 154 22.05 16.52 1.00
N VAL A 155 21.49 17.30 1.94
CA VAL A 155 20.13 17.09 2.44
C VAL A 155 19.15 18.05 1.78
N TRP A 156 18.15 17.48 1.10
CA TRP A 156 17.03 18.18 0.51
C TRP A 156 15.80 18.14 1.41
N VAL A 157 15.10 19.26 1.51
CA VAL A 157 13.87 19.41 2.30
C VAL A 157 12.87 20.32 1.57
N GLU A 158 11.58 20.20 1.89
CA GLU A 158 10.58 21.13 1.37
C GLU A 158 10.80 22.54 1.95
N GLY A 159 10.72 23.58 1.13
CA GLY A 159 11.01 24.96 1.55
C GLY A 159 10.16 25.45 2.72
N ALA A 160 8.91 24.99 2.84
CA ALA A 160 8.01 25.33 3.94
C ALA A 160 8.55 24.90 5.33
N ILE A 161 9.51 23.98 5.38
CA ILE A 161 10.15 23.54 6.63
C ILE A 161 11.00 24.64 7.25
N LEU A 162 11.60 25.52 6.44
CA LEU A 162 12.40 26.64 6.95
C LEU A 162 11.56 27.70 7.66
N ASP A 163 10.26 27.78 7.31
CA ASP A 163 9.32 28.71 7.91
C ASP A 163 8.57 28.10 9.11
N ASP A 164 8.86 26.85 9.49
CA ASP A 164 8.22 26.15 10.62
C ASP A 164 8.66 26.79 11.96
N PRO A 165 7.76 27.44 12.72
CA PRO A 165 8.11 28.14 13.96
C PRO A 165 8.71 27.20 15.02
N LEU A 166 8.32 25.91 14.98
CA LEU A 166 8.80 24.94 15.95
C LEU A 166 10.23 24.48 15.65
N LEU A 167 10.67 24.55 14.39
CA LEU A 167 12.05 24.24 14.00
C LEU A 167 12.98 25.45 14.12
N THR A 168 12.51 26.63 13.70
CA THR A 168 13.30 27.86 13.80
C THR A 168 13.65 28.24 15.24
N GLY A 169 12.86 27.79 16.22
CA GLY A 169 13.19 27.90 17.65
C GLY A 169 14.26 26.92 18.16
N ASP A 170 14.55 25.81 17.45
CA ASP A 170 15.59 24.85 17.87
C ASP A 170 16.98 25.33 17.44
N LYS A 171 17.82 25.63 18.42
CA LYS A 171 19.21 26.11 18.21
C LYS A 171 20.07 25.17 17.37
N ARG A 172 19.81 23.86 17.37
CA ARG A 172 20.56 22.89 16.54
C ARG A 172 20.14 23.01 15.09
N PHE A 173 18.84 23.19 14.84
CA PHE A 173 18.32 23.39 13.48
C PHE A 173 18.87 24.68 12.87
N THR A 174 18.88 25.79 13.61
CA THR A 174 19.41 27.08 13.11
C THR A 174 20.88 26.98 12.68
N LYS A 175 21.68 26.09 13.28
CA LYS A 175 23.09 25.88 12.92
C LYS A 175 23.28 25.12 11.60
N ILE A 176 22.29 24.34 11.18
CA ILE A 176 22.37 23.47 10.00
C ILE A 176 21.47 23.95 8.86
N GLN A 177 20.51 24.85 9.11
CA GLN A 177 19.54 25.31 8.11
C GLN A 177 20.19 25.86 6.83
N ASP A 178 21.32 26.59 6.96
CA ASP A 178 22.03 27.21 5.83
C ASP A 178 22.73 26.17 4.92
N LYS A 179 22.85 24.92 5.39
CA LYS A 179 23.42 23.80 4.64
C LYS A 179 22.37 22.96 3.91
N LEU A 180 21.08 23.23 4.15
CA LEU A 180 19.98 22.50 3.52
C LEU A 180 19.71 23.04 2.12
N ILE A 181 19.39 22.15 1.19
CA ILE A 181 18.85 22.53 -0.10
C ILE A 181 17.32 22.45 -0.02
N THR A 182 16.65 23.51 -0.46
CA THR A 182 15.20 23.56 -0.46
C THR A 182 14.62 23.45 -1.86
N PHE A 183 13.43 22.86 -1.94
CA PHE A 183 12.63 22.84 -3.15
C PHE A 183 11.20 23.31 -2.84
N LYS A 184 10.48 23.72 -3.89
CA LYS A 184 9.06 24.07 -3.85
C LYS A 184 8.26 23.12 -4.73
N ASP A 185 7.31 22.43 -4.10
CA ASP A 185 6.36 21.56 -4.79
C ASP A 185 5.64 22.32 -5.93
N GLY A 186 5.45 21.64 -7.05
CA GLY A 186 4.86 22.18 -8.28
C GLY A 186 5.70 23.21 -9.05
N ARG A 187 6.91 23.54 -8.59
CA ARG A 187 7.82 24.46 -9.29
C ARG A 187 9.16 23.85 -9.63
N ASP A 188 9.76 23.15 -8.66
CA ASP A 188 11.09 22.56 -8.81
C ASP A 188 10.99 21.09 -9.18
N ASP A 189 11.77 20.68 -10.19
CA ASP A 189 11.91 19.28 -10.55
C ASP A 189 13.03 18.62 -9.72
N LEU A 190 12.69 17.54 -9.01
CA LEU A 190 13.60 16.75 -8.18
C LEU A 190 14.18 15.54 -8.92
N THR A 191 13.71 15.27 -10.14
CA THR A 191 14.20 14.15 -10.97
C THR A 191 15.70 14.26 -11.15
N ASP A 192 16.41 13.14 -11.00
CA ASP A 192 17.87 13.01 -11.12
C ASP A 192 18.70 13.85 -10.12
N LYS A 193 18.08 14.48 -9.11
CA LYS A 193 18.78 15.23 -8.05
C LYS A 193 18.84 14.50 -6.71
N ILE A 194 18.02 13.48 -6.53
CA ILE A 194 17.83 12.76 -5.29
C ILE A 194 18.22 11.29 -5.49
N ASP A 195 19.16 10.80 -4.69
CA ASP A 195 19.61 9.40 -4.75
C ASP A 195 18.81 8.52 -3.77
N PHE A 196 18.33 9.11 -2.68
CA PHE A 196 17.75 8.39 -1.55
C PHE A 196 16.66 9.22 -0.87
N ILE A 197 15.59 8.58 -0.39
CA ILE A 197 14.49 9.28 0.31
C ILE A 197 14.35 8.70 1.72
N ILE A 198 14.31 9.58 2.72
CA ILE A 198 13.95 9.21 4.10
C ILE A 198 12.64 9.89 4.48
N CYS A 199 11.66 9.08 4.87
CA CYS A 199 10.38 9.54 5.39
C CYS A 199 10.35 9.43 6.91
N LEU A 200 9.92 10.49 7.59
CA LEU A 200 9.71 10.54 9.04
C LEU A 200 8.23 10.83 9.32
N GLY A 201 7.45 9.80 9.66
CA GLY A 201 6.03 9.98 9.97
C GLY A 201 5.21 8.72 9.75
N GLY A 202 3.96 8.88 9.31
CA GLY A 202 3.10 7.77 8.91
C GLY A 202 3.08 7.59 7.39
N ASP A 203 2.21 6.68 6.94
CA ASP A 203 2.03 6.29 5.53
C ASP A 203 1.86 7.45 4.55
N GLY A 204 1.22 8.55 4.98
CA GLY A 204 1.02 9.76 4.17
C GLY A 204 2.32 10.44 3.70
N THR A 205 3.45 10.21 4.38
CA THR A 205 4.77 10.70 3.96
C THR A 205 5.28 9.98 2.71
N LEU A 206 5.03 8.67 2.61
CA LEU A 206 5.40 7.87 1.45
C LEU A 206 4.45 8.16 0.26
N LEU A 207 3.16 8.42 0.52
CA LEU A 207 2.25 8.92 -0.52
C LEU A 207 2.69 10.27 -1.07
N TYR A 208 3.25 11.15 -0.22
CA TYR A 208 3.84 12.40 -0.69
C TYR A 208 5.11 12.16 -1.52
N ALA A 209 5.98 11.22 -1.13
CA ALA A 209 7.11 10.82 -1.98
C ALA A 209 6.64 10.32 -3.36
N SER A 210 5.63 9.44 -3.42
CA SER A 210 5.07 8.97 -4.69
C SER A 210 4.52 10.13 -5.56
N LEU A 211 3.91 11.13 -4.93
CA LEU A 211 3.41 12.32 -5.63
C LEU A 211 4.55 13.13 -6.27
N LEU A 212 5.64 13.37 -5.53
CA LEU A 212 6.79 14.15 -6.01
C LEU A 212 7.49 13.48 -7.21
N PHE A 213 7.49 12.15 -7.27
CA PHE A 213 8.19 11.38 -8.31
C PHE A 213 7.20 10.65 -9.23
N GLN A 214 6.67 11.34 -10.25
CA GLN A 214 5.75 10.76 -11.24
C GLN A 214 6.42 9.87 -12.31
N LYS A 215 7.70 9.50 -12.11
CA LYS A 215 8.47 8.57 -12.94
C LYS A 215 9.24 7.59 -12.03
N SER A 216 10.50 7.27 -12.34
CA SER A 216 11.35 6.50 -11.43
C SER A 216 11.43 7.18 -10.06
N VAL A 217 11.37 6.36 -9.00
CA VAL A 217 11.39 6.83 -7.62
C VAL A 217 12.66 6.32 -6.96
N PRO A 218 13.47 7.18 -6.33
CA PRO A 218 14.60 6.73 -5.52
C PRO A 218 14.16 5.80 -4.38
N PRO A 219 15.04 4.90 -3.88
CA PRO A 219 14.75 4.05 -2.73
C PRO A 219 14.23 4.84 -1.52
N VAL A 220 13.11 4.39 -0.95
CA VAL A 220 12.43 5.05 0.16
C VAL A 220 12.63 4.26 1.45
N MET A 221 13.24 4.87 2.45
CA MET A 221 13.32 4.36 3.82
C MET A 221 12.36 5.15 4.71
N ALA A 222 11.38 4.47 5.32
CA ALA A 222 10.30 5.14 6.02
C ALA A 222 10.22 4.74 7.50
N PHE A 223 10.35 5.73 8.38
CA PHE A 223 10.31 5.58 9.82
C PHE A 223 8.95 5.99 10.40
N HIS A 224 8.39 5.16 11.27
CA HIS A 224 7.28 5.55 12.13
C HIS A 224 7.77 6.14 13.45
N LEU A 225 7.00 7.11 13.96
CA LEU A 225 7.29 7.85 15.21
C LEU A 225 6.11 7.79 16.20
N GLY A 226 5.40 6.66 16.17
CA GLY A 226 4.15 6.41 16.88
C GLY A 226 3.70 4.97 16.66
N SER A 227 2.45 4.77 16.30
CA SER A 227 1.96 3.45 15.85
C SER A 227 2.62 3.03 14.54
N LEU A 228 2.93 1.75 14.40
CA LEU A 228 3.33 1.16 13.12
C LEU A 228 2.25 1.42 12.05
N GLY A 229 2.70 1.77 10.85
CA GLY A 229 1.88 1.86 9.64
C GLY A 229 2.23 0.73 8.66
N PHE A 230 1.47 0.60 7.58
CA PHE A 230 1.75 -0.43 6.56
C PHE A 230 2.93 -0.08 5.64
N LEU A 231 3.31 1.20 5.58
CA LEU A 231 4.35 1.70 4.67
C LEU A 231 5.62 2.14 5.39
N THR A 232 5.63 2.16 6.72
CA THR A 232 6.69 2.74 7.56
C THR A 232 7.29 1.71 8.53
N PRO A 233 8.08 0.72 8.03
CA PRO A 233 8.51 -0.42 8.85
C PRO A 233 9.59 -0.09 9.90
N PHE A 234 10.29 1.04 9.78
CA PHE A 234 11.42 1.35 10.65
C PHE A 234 11.03 2.13 11.91
N GLN A 235 11.57 1.74 13.06
CA GLN A 235 11.54 2.55 14.29
C GLN A 235 12.73 3.51 14.34
N PHE A 236 12.52 4.71 14.88
CA PHE A 236 13.55 5.76 14.85
C PHE A 236 14.68 5.59 15.88
N ASP A 237 14.52 4.77 16.91
CA ASP A 237 15.44 4.72 18.06
C ASP A 237 16.89 4.38 17.71
N ASN A 238 17.11 3.58 16.65
CA ASN A 238 18.44 3.18 16.18
C ASN A 238 18.67 3.57 14.71
N PHE A 239 18.22 4.76 14.31
CA PHE A 239 18.26 5.18 12.91
C PHE A 239 19.69 5.24 12.34
N GLN A 240 20.72 5.56 13.13
CA GLN A 240 22.08 5.70 12.60
C GLN A 240 22.63 4.38 12.05
N GLU A 241 22.42 3.28 12.79
CA GLU A 241 22.84 1.94 12.36
C GLU A 241 22.01 1.50 11.16
N GLN A 242 20.68 1.63 11.26
CA GLN A 242 19.77 1.21 10.19
C GLN A 242 20.03 1.96 8.88
N VAL A 243 20.19 3.29 8.93
CA VAL A 243 20.51 4.08 7.74
C VAL A 243 21.90 3.70 7.21
N THR A 244 22.89 3.47 8.08
CA THR A 244 24.23 3.02 7.63
C THR A 244 24.16 1.69 6.88
N ASN A 245 23.44 0.69 7.40
CA ASN A 245 23.25 -0.61 6.76
C ASN A 245 22.58 -0.49 5.38
N VAL A 246 21.62 0.43 5.25
CA VAL A 246 20.97 0.73 3.96
C VAL A 246 21.95 1.36 2.98
N LEU A 247 22.75 2.34 3.42
CA LEU A 247 23.75 3.03 2.58
C LEU A 247 24.85 2.07 2.09
N GLU A 248 25.14 1.00 2.83
CA GLU A 248 26.10 -0.05 2.44
C GLU A 248 25.55 -1.04 1.39
N GLY A 249 24.23 -1.03 1.11
CA GLY A 249 23.64 -1.71 -0.05
C GLY A 249 23.23 -3.17 0.16
N HIS A 250 22.80 -3.56 1.36
CA HIS A 250 22.37 -4.93 1.66
C HIS A 250 20.90 -5.08 2.10
N ALA A 251 20.09 -4.03 1.91
CA ALA A 251 18.70 -4.03 2.39
C ALA A 251 17.73 -4.77 1.44
N ALA A 252 16.71 -5.42 2.01
CA ALA A 252 15.56 -5.91 1.22
C ALA A 252 14.76 -4.73 0.66
N LEU A 253 14.17 -4.94 -0.52
CA LEU A 253 13.27 -3.99 -1.15
C LEU A 253 11.93 -4.63 -1.45
N THR A 254 10.85 -3.93 -1.16
CA THR A 254 9.52 -4.22 -1.70
C THR A 254 9.24 -3.21 -2.82
N LEU A 255 9.16 -3.69 -4.06
CA LEU A 255 8.71 -2.86 -5.20
C LEU A 255 7.19 -2.74 -5.19
N ARG A 256 6.67 -1.66 -4.61
CA ARG A 256 5.22 -1.41 -4.54
C ARG A 256 4.71 -0.89 -5.87
N SER A 257 3.82 -1.65 -6.52
CA SER A 257 3.21 -1.26 -7.79
C SER A 257 2.41 0.03 -7.64
N ARG A 258 2.36 0.84 -8.70
CA ARG A 258 1.48 2.02 -8.81
C ARG A 258 0.47 1.81 -9.92
N LEU A 259 -0.70 2.44 -9.81
CA LEU A 259 -1.59 2.57 -10.97
C LEU A 259 -1.18 3.80 -11.77
N ARG A 260 -1.31 3.68 -13.09
CA ARG A 260 -1.21 4.75 -14.06
C ARG A 260 -2.61 5.14 -14.50
N CYS A 261 -2.98 6.38 -14.28
CA CYS A 261 -4.31 6.92 -14.52
C CYS A 261 -4.27 8.01 -15.59
N ILE A 262 -5.15 7.90 -16.60
CA ILE A 262 -5.28 8.88 -17.67
C ILE A 262 -6.74 9.29 -17.81
N ILE A 263 -7.02 10.59 -17.69
CA ILE A 263 -8.34 11.14 -17.97
C ILE A 263 -8.42 11.54 -19.45
N VAL A 264 -9.30 10.88 -20.18
CA VAL A 264 -9.66 11.22 -21.56
C VAL A 264 -10.94 12.04 -21.53
N ARG A 265 -10.87 13.25 -22.08
CA ARG A 265 -12.02 14.15 -22.20
C ARG A 265 -12.76 13.89 -23.51
N LYS A 266 -14.08 14.09 -23.52
CA LYS A 266 -14.99 13.81 -24.66
C LYS A 266 -14.52 14.36 -26.01
N ASP A 267 -13.91 15.55 -26.02
CA ASP A 267 -13.56 16.26 -27.27
C ASP A 267 -12.27 15.78 -27.94
N LYS A 268 -11.58 14.78 -27.36
CA LYS A 268 -10.32 14.28 -27.89
C LYS A 268 -10.54 13.18 -28.93
N THR A 269 -9.80 13.26 -30.04
CA THR A 269 -9.83 12.24 -31.11
C THR A 269 -9.04 10.98 -30.71
N GLU A 270 -9.30 9.83 -31.35
CA GLU A 270 -8.54 8.58 -31.09
C GLU A 270 -7.02 8.73 -31.31
N GLN A 271 -6.62 9.56 -32.29
CA GLN A 271 -5.22 9.89 -32.53
C GLN A 271 -4.61 10.67 -31.36
N GLU A 272 -5.33 11.65 -30.82
CA GLU A 272 -4.92 12.37 -29.61
C GLU A 272 -4.85 11.43 -28.41
N ILE A 273 -5.83 10.54 -28.23
CA ILE A 273 -5.85 9.54 -27.14
C ILE A 273 -4.62 8.64 -27.20
N SER A 274 -4.24 8.14 -28.38
CA SER A 274 -3.03 7.34 -28.54
C SER A 274 -1.76 8.13 -28.18
N THR A 275 -1.74 9.42 -28.52
CA THR A 275 -0.65 10.33 -28.17
C THR A 275 -0.60 10.57 -26.67
N PHE A 276 -1.73 10.78 -25.99
CA PHE A 276 -1.82 10.89 -24.52
C PHE A 276 -1.42 9.59 -23.80
N LYS A 277 -1.79 8.43 -24.35
CA LYS A 277 -1.33 7.14 -23.83
C LYS A 277 0.19 6.98 -23.93
N SER A 278 0.82 7.57 -24.95
CA SER A 278 2.28 7.61 -25.09
C SER A 278 2.95 8.77 -24.34
N SER A 279 2.19 9.80 -23.95
CA SER A 279 2.74 10.98 -23.29
C SER A 279 3.07 10.68 -21.83
N GLN A 280 4.17 11.25 -21.37
CA GLN A 280 4.61 11.22 -19.97
C GLN A 280 4.30 12.55 -19.28
N ASP A 281 3.29 13.28 -19.77
CA ASP A 281 2.88 14.56 -19.20
C ASP A 281 2.16 14.32 -17.85
N PRO A 282 2.74 14.76 -16.71
CA PRO A 282 2.17 14.52 -15.38
C PRO A 282 0.77 15.11 -15.18
N THR A 283 0.37 16.10 -15.99
CA THR A 283 -0.94 16.74 -15.89
C THR A 283 -2.08 15.84 -16.37
N THR A 284 -1.77 14.89 -17.25
CA THR A 284 -2.75 13.97 -17.84
C THR A 284 -2.49 12.51 -17.49
N ASN A 285 -1.27 12.20 -17.05
CA ASN A 285 -0.79 10.88 -16.71
C ASN A 285 -0.34 10.87 -15.25
N ILE A 286 -1.24 10.46 -14.36
CA ILE A 286 -1.06 10.52 -12.92
C ILE A 286 -0.74 9.12 -12.41
N LEU A 287 0.32 9.00 -11.62
CA LEU A 287 0.68 7.77 -10.93
C LEU A 287 0.17 7.81 -9.48
N VAL A 288 -0.55 6.76 -9.09
CA VAL A 288 -1.09 6.59 -7.73
C VAL A 288 -0.54 5.34 -7.08
N LEU A 289 -0.21 5.43 -5.79
CA LEU A 289 0.33 4.30 -5.03
C LEU A 289 -0.75 3.46 -4.39
N ASN A 290 -1.76 4.08 -3.79
CA ASN A 290 -2.83 3.36 -3.12
C ASN A 290 -4.00 3.14 -4.07
N GLU A 291 -4.71 4.21 -4.42
CA GLU A 291 -5.95 4.08 -5.18
C GLU A 291 -6.32 5.32 -6.01
N VAL A 292 -7.15 5.05 -7.01
CA VAL A 292 -8.01 6.06 -7.65
C VAL A 292 -9.45 5.80 -7.22
N VAL A 293 -10.11 6.86 -6.74
CA VAL A 293 -11.48 6.81 -6.24
C VAL A 293 -12.36 7.62 -7.16
N ILE A 294 -13.46 7.02 -7.62
CA ILE A 294 -14.52 7.69 -8.36
C ILE A 294 -15.75 7.75 -7.46
N ASP A 295 -16.22 8.93 -7.10
CA ASP A 295 -17.33 9.13 -6.17
C ASP A 295 -18.39 10.11 -6.71
N ARG A 296 -19.60 10.05 -6.15
CA ARG A 296 -20.73 10.93 -6.53
C ARG A 296 -20.54 12.41 -6.16
N GLY A 297 -19.50 12.75 -5.41
CA GLY A 297 -19.28 14.07 -4.84
C GLY A 297 -20.42 14.57 -3.98
N MET A 298 -20.80 15.84 -4.18
CA MET A 298 -21.85 16.47 -3.39
C MET A 298 -23.27 16.10 -3.88
N SER A 299 -23.39 15.31 -4.95
CA SER A 299 -24.68 14.88 -5.50
C SER A 299 -25.44 14.02 -4.50
N SER A 300 -26.71 14.31 -4.23
CA SER A 300 -27.59 13.42 -3.45
C SER A 300 -28.00 12.14 -4.19
N TYR A 301 -27.85 12.10 -5.51
CA TYR A 301 -28.14 10.93 -6.34
C TYR A 301 -26.93 10.00 -6.43
N LEU A 302 -27.20 8.70 -6.50
CA LEU A 302 -26.19 7.68 -6.76
C LEU A 302 -25.49 7.94 -8.10
N THR A 303 -24.19 7.65 -8.16
CA THR A 303 -23.45 7.68 -9.42
C THR A 303 -23.72 6.41 -10.21
N ASN A 304 -23.73 6.52 -11.54
CA ASN A 304 -23.83 5.39 -12.46
C ASN A 304 -22.58 5.33 -13.33
N ILE A 305 -21.71 4.36 -13.06
CA ILE A 305 -20.36 4.26 -13.64
C ILE A 305 -20.25 2.97 -14.44
N ASP A 306 -19.94 3.07 -15.73
CA ASP A 306 -19.68 1.91 -16.56
C ASP A 306 -18.20 1.47 -16.45
N LEU A 307 -18.01 0.19 -16.12
CA LEU A 307 -16.70 -0.45 -16.02
C LEU A 307 -16.45 -1.36 -17.22
N PHE A 308 -15.33 -1.10 -17.90
CA PHE A 308 -14.85 -1.88 -19.02
C PHE A 308 -13.49 -2.47 -18.68
N LEU A 309 -13.26 -3.72 -19.10
CA LEU A 309 -11.99 -4.42 -18.97
C LEU A 309 -11.54 -4.86 -20.36
N ASP A 310 -10.36 -4.40 -20.78
CA ASP A 310 -9.80 -4.64 -22.12
C ASP A 310 -10.81 -4.36 -23.26
N GLY A 311 -11.56 -3.27 -23.11
CA GLY A 311 -12.57 -2.82 -24.07
C GLY A 311 -13.94 -3.51 -23.96
N LYS A 312 -14.08 -4.56 -23.15
CA LYS A 312 -15.35 -5.24 -22.92
C LYS A 312 -16.09 -4.63 -21.73
N HIS A 313 -17.36 -4.26 -21.92
CA HIS A 313 -18.24 -3.84 -20.81
C HIS A 313 -18.46 -5.01 -19.85
N ILE A 314 -18.21 -4.78 -18.57
CA ILE A 314 -18.34 -5.79 -17.52
C ILE A 314 -19.62 -5.54 -16.71
N THR A 315 -19.78 -4.34 -16.18
CA THR A 315 -20.92 -3.97 -15.35
C THR A 315 -21.06 -2.46 -15.24
N SER A 316 -22.24 -2.02 -14.82
CA SER A 316 -22.50 -0.64 -14.38
C SER A 316 -22.60 -0.60 -12.86
N VAL A 317 -21.83 0.27 -12.24
CA VAL A 317 -21.77 0.49 -10.79
C VAL A 317 -22.78 1.56 -10.42
N GLN A 318 -23.77 1.19 -9.61
CA GLN A 318 -24.72 2.12 -9.00
C GLN A 318 -24.49 2.15 -7.50
N GLY A 319 -24.05 3.30 -6.97
CA GLY A 319 -23.66 3.43 -5.56
C GLY A 319 -23.12 4.81 -5.23
N ASP A 320 -22.37 4.89 -4.13
CA ASP A 320 -21.63 6.11 -3.78
C ASP A 320 -20.40 6.29 -4.68
N GLY A 321 -19.82 5.20 -5.18
CA GLY A 321 -18.63 5.25 -6.02
C GLY A 321 -17.98 3.91 -6.32
N LEU A 322 -16.76 3.98 -6.84
CA LEU A 322 -15.90 2.86 -7.21
C LEU A 322 -14.44 3.20 -6.86
N ILE A 323 -13.75 2.28 -6.20
CA ILE A 323 -12.32 2.36 -5.90
C ILE A 323 -11.59 1.39 -6.82
N VAL A 324 -10.52 1.85 -7.46
CA VAL A 324 -9.53 0.98 -8.08
C VAL A 324 -8.21 1.15 -7.34
N SER A 325 -7.71 0.09 -6.72
CA SER A 325 -6.53 0.15 -5.85
C SER A 325 -5.44 -0.82 -6.27
N THR A 326 -4.22 -0.54 -5.82
CA THR A 326 -3.10 -1.48 -5.83
C THR A 326 -3.20 -2.43 -4.62
N PRO A 327 -2.36 -3.47 -4.55
CA PRO A 327 -2.20 -4.26 -3.33
C PRO A 327 -1.77 -3.42 -2.13
N THR A 328 -0.98 -2.36 -2.36
CA THR A 328 -0.58 -1.42 -1.30
C THR A 328 -1.78 -0.62 -0.78
N GLY A 329 -2.67 -0.18 -1.68
CA GLY A 329 -3.94 0.48 -1.29
C GLY A 329 -4.99 -0.44 -0.68
N SER A 330 -4.79 -1.77 -0.69
CA SER A 330 -5.75 -2.74 -0.12
C SER A 330 -5.92 -2.59 1.40
N THR A 331 -4.97 -1.95 2.08
CA THR A 331 -5.01 -1.64 3.51
C THR A 331 -5.46 -0.20 3.80
N ALA A 332 -5.73 0.59 2.76
CA ALA A 332 -6.17 1.98 2.85
C ALA A 332 -7.70 2.09 2.68
N TYR A 333 -8.18 2.95 1.78
CA TYR A 333 -9.62 3.19 1.66
C TYR A 333 -10.38 1.96 1.13
N SER A 334 -9.72 1.13 0.32
CA SER A 334 -10.27 -0.14 -0.17
C SER A 334 -10.63 -1.10 0.98
N ALA A 335 -9.85 -1.14 2.06
CA ALA A 335 -10.15 -1.95 3.25
C ALA A 335 -11.49 -1.53 3.90
N ALA A 336 -11.71 -0.22 4.04
CA ALA A 336 -12.94 0.33 4.59
C ALA A 336 -14.16 0.06 3.68
N ALA A 337 -13.96 -0.04 2.37
CA ALA A 337 -14.98 -0.47 1.41
C ALA A 337 -15.24 -1.99 1.41
N GLY A 338 -14.60 -2.75 2.30
CA GLY A 338 -14.80 -4.19 2.47
C GLY A 338 -13.98 -5.07 1.53
N ALA A 339 -12.93 -4.54 0.92
CA ALA A 339 -11.98 -5.33 0.13
C ALA A 339 -11.09 -6.21 1.02
N SER A 340 -10.50 -7.24 0.42
CA SER A 340 -9.50 -8.06 1.08
C SER A 340 -8.15 -7.36 1.13
N MET A 341 -7.40 -7.56 2.21
CA MET A 341 -6.00 -7.15 2.30
C MET A 341 -5.13 -8.06 1.45
N ILE A 342 -4.25 -7.47 0.66
CA ILE A 342 -3.38 -8.17 -0.29
C ILE A 342 -1.94 -7.80 -0.01
N HIS A 343 -1.07 -8.81 0.04
CA HIS A 343 0.37 -8.61 0.20
C HIS A 343 0.95 -7.79 -0.99
N PRO A 344 1.84 -6.81 -0.77
CA PRO A 344 2.37 -5.93 -1.83
C PRO A 344 3.01 -6.66 -3.02
N SER A 345 3.57 -7.85 -2.80
CA SER A 345 4.20 -8.68 -3.83
C SER A 345 3.22 -9.41 -4.76
N VAL A 346 1.90 -9.34 -4.53
CA VAL A 346 0.90 -9.97 -5.41
C VAL A 346 0.62 -9.03 -6.60
N PRO A 347 0.89 -9.44 -7.85
CA PRO A 347 0.68 -8.58 -9.02
C PRO A 347 -0.80 -8.49 -9.39
N ALA A 348 -1.53 -7.55 -8.79
CA ALA A 348 -2.97 -7.41 -8.97
C ALA A 348 -3.45 -5.96 -8.97
N ILE A 349 -4.65 -5.74 -9.52
CA ILE A 349 -5.46 -4.54 -9.38
C ILE A 349 -6.74 -4.93 -8.66
N LEU A 350 -7.16 -4.17 -7.65
CA LEU A 350 -8.41 -4.40 -6.95
C LEU A 350 -9.46 -3.41 -7.45
N VAL A 351 -10.71 -3.88 -7.55
CA VAL A 351 -11.87 -3.04 -7.84
C VAL A 351 -12.89 -3.24 -6.72
N SER A 352 -13.22 -2.16 -6.01
CA SER A 352 -14.07 -2.20 -4.82
C SER A 352 -15.20 -1.17 -4.95
N PRO A 353 -16.47 -1.60 -5.01
CA PRO A 353 -17.57 -0.64 -5.04
C PRO A 353 -17.75 0.04 -3.67
N ILE A 354 -18.16 1.31 -3.67
CA ILE A 354 -18.49 2.06 -2.45
C ILE A 354 -20.01 2.07 -2.30
N CYS A 355 -20.50 1.46 -1.22
CA CYS A 355 -21.93 1.36 -0.91
C CYS A 355 -22.81 1.03 -2.14
N PRO A 356 -22.54 -0.09 -2.86
CA PRO A 356 -23.30 -0.41 -4.06
C PRO A 356 -24.76 -0.70 -3.71
N HIS A 357 -25.68 -0.22 -4.54
CA HIS A 357 -27.11 -0.53 -4.42
C HIS A 357 -27.39 -2.03 -4.69
N SER A 358 -26.51 -2.70 -5.44
CA SER A 358 -26.56 -4.15 -5.63
C SER A 358 -25.81 -4.90 -4.54
N LEU A 359 -26.52 -5.76 -3.81
CA LEU A 359 -25.95 -6.63 -2.77
C LEU A 359 -25.01 -7.72 -3.34
N SER A 360 -25.12 -8.03 -4.63
CA SER A 360 -24.26 -9.02 -5.27
C SER A 360 -22.92 -8.43 -5.73
N PHE A 361 -22.75 -7.11 -5.68
CA PHE A 361 -21.52 -6.47 -6.12
C PHE A 361 -20.46 -6.54 -5.02
N ARG A 362 -19.56 -7.52 -5.14
CA ARG A 362 -18.43 -7.72 -4.24
C ARG A 362 -17.15 -7.11 -4.83
N PRO A 363 -16.18 -6.72 -3.98
CA PRO A 363 -14.83 -6.41 -4.46
C PRO A 363 -14.24 -7.58 -5.26
N ILE A 364 -13.53 -7.25 -6.33
CA ILE A 364 -12.87 -8.22 -7.21
C ILE A 364 -11.37 -7.91 -7.32
N VAL A 365 -10.59 -8.96 -7.53
CA VAL A 365 -9.14 -8.87 -7.77
C VAL A 365 -8.88 -9.29 -9.20
N LEU A 366 -8.15 -8.45 -9.93
CA LEU A 366 -7.84 -8.60 -11.34
C LEU A 366 -6.31 -8.71 -11.53
N PRO A 367 -5.84 -9.38 -12.60
CA PRO A 367 -4.42 -9.39 -12.93
C PRO A 367 -3.86 -7.98 -13.20
N ALA A 368 -2.63 -7.70 -12.81
CA ALA A 368 -1.99 -6.38 -13.05
C ALA A 368 -1.84 -5.98 -14.54
N GLY A 369 -1.96 -6.92 -15.47
CA GLY A 369 -1.79 -6.67 -16.91
C GLY A 369 -3.02 -6.11 -17.63
N VAL A 370 -4.17 -5.98 -16.96
CA VAL A 370 -5.41 -5.53 -17.60
C VAL A 370 -5.48 -4.00 -17.76
N GLU A 371 -6.18 -3.53 -18.78
CA GLU A 371 -6.59 -2.14 -18.89
C GLU A 371 -8.05 -1.97 -18.42
N LEU A 372 -8.24 -1.12 -17.41
CA LEU A 372 -9.56 -0.70 -16.97
C LEU A 372 -9.93 0.61 -17.63
N LYS A 373 -11.13 0.68 -18.21
CA LYS A 373 -11.76 1.93 -18.63
C LYS A 373 -13.01 2.15 -17.81
N ILE A 374 -13.11 3.33 -17.20
CA ILE A 374 -14.19 3.74 -16.32
C ILE A 374 -14.81 4.97 -16.93
N ALA A 375 -16.09 4.92 -17.27
CA ALA A 375 -16.80 6.01 -17.89
C ALA A 375 -18.08 6.33 -17.12
N LEU A 376 -18.52 7.58 -17.16
CA LEU A 376 -19.86 7.89 -16.67
C LEU A 376 -20.90 7.33 -17.63
N SER A 377 -21.86 6.60 -17.07
CA SER A 377 -22.95 6.06 -17.85
C SER A 377 -23.76 7.19 -18.49
N PRO A 378 -24.25 7.03 -19.74
CA PRO A 378 -25.14 8.00 -20.37
C PRO A 378 -26.39 8.31 -19.53
N ASP A 379 -26.83 7.34 -18.73
CA ASP A 379 -27.99 7.44 -17.85
C ASP A 379 -27.66 8.08 -16.49
N SER A 380 -26.40 8.45 -16.23
CA SER A 380 -26.03 9.16 -15.01
C SER A 380 -26.74 10.52 -14.96
N ARG A 381 -27.25 10.89 -13.78
CA ARG A 381 -27.96 12.16 -13.60
C ARG A 381 -27.03 13.35 -13.36
N ASN A 382 -25.83 13.07 -12.86
CA ASN A 382 -24.84 14.05 -12.45
C ASN A 382 -23.44 13.61 -12.89
N SER A 383 -22.51 14.57 -12.86
CA SER A 383 -21.07 14.30 -12.92
C SER A 383 -20.61 13.47 -11.71
N SER A 384 -19.41 12.92 -11.84
CA SER A 384 -18.71 12.24 -10.74
C SER A 384 -17.37 12.91 -10.53
N TRP A 385 -16.75 12.60 -9.41
CA TRP A 385 -15.45 13.13 -9.05
C TRP A 385 -14.45 12.00 -9.00
N VAL A 386 -13.25 12.26 -9.51
CA VAL A 386 -12.10 11.35 -9.39
C VAL A 386 -11.07 11.97 -8.44
N SER A 387 -10.51 11.16 -7.56
CA SER A 387 -9.38 11.53 -6.71
C SER A 387 -8.27 10.49 -6.79
N PHE A 388 -7.03 10.94 -6.57
CA PHE A 388 -5.80 10.17 -6.77
C PHE A 388 -5.03 10.17 -5.44
N ASP A 389 -4.91 9.03 -4.77
CA ASP A 389 -4.36 8.91 -3.40
C ASP A 389 -4.96 9.95 -2.41
N GLY A 390 -6.27 10.20 -2.52
CA GLY A 390 -6.98 11.19 -1.71
C GLY A 390 -6.68 12.66 -2.05
N ARG A 391 -5.99 12.92 -3.17
CA ARG A 391 -5.60 14.26 -3.65
C ARG A 391 -6.07 14.52 -5.07
N ASN A 392 -5.74 15.71 -5.58
CA ASN A 392 -5.91 16.12 -6.98
C ASN A 392 -7.30 15.82 -7.55
N ARG A 393 -8.34 16.21 -6.80
CA ARG A 393 -9.72 15.92 -7.15
C ARG A 393 -10.11 16.62 -8.45
N GLN A 394 -10.67 15.88 -9.40
CA GLN A 394 -11.11 16.39 -10.70
C GLN A 394 -12.54 15.94 -10.97
N GLU A 395 -13.32 16.79 -11.62
CA GLU A 395 -14.65 16.42 -12.08
C GLU A 395 -14.55 15.59 -13.37
N LEU A 396 -15.34 14.53 -13.46
CA LEU A 396 -15.54 13.67 -14.62
C LEU A 396 -16.93 14.00 -15.18
N LEU A 397 -16.98 14.42 -16.44
CA LEU A 397 -18.23 14.81 -17.11
C LEU A 397 -18.72 13.69 -18.04
N HIS A 398 -19.95 13.83 -18.53
CA HIS A 398 -20.50 12.90 -19.52
C HIS A 398 -19.64 12.86 -20.79
N GLY A 399 -19.28 11.65 -21.21
CA GLY A 399 -18.39 11.42 -22.35
C GLY A 399 -16.91 11.39 -22.00
N ASP A 400 -16.53 11.77 -20.78
CA ASP A 400 -15.17 11.56 -20.27
C ASP A 400 -14.99 10.11 -19.82
N SER A 401 -13.74 9.64 -19.87
CA SER A 401 -13.37 8.33 -19.34
C SER A 401 -12.00 8.33 -18.66
N LEU A 402 -11.89 7.58 -17.58
CA LEU A 402 -10.66 7.30 -16.87
C LEU A 402 -10.11 5.95 -17.34
N HIS A 403 -8.86 5.93 -17.78
CA HIS A 403 -8.12 4.71 -18.10
C HIS A 403 -7.13 4.41 -17.00
N VAL A 404 -7.12 3.18 -16.49
CA VAL A 404 -6.26 2.72 -15.40
C VAL A 404 -5.51 1.47 -15.82
N THR A 405 -4.19 1.49 -15.65
CA THR A 405 -3.26 0.38 -15.93
C THR A 405 -2.24 0.29 -14.81
N THR A 406 -1.52 -0.83 -14.65
CA THR A 406 -0.36 -0.85 -13.74
C THR A 406 0.81 -0.08 -14.36
N SER A 407 1.43 0.80 -13.58
CA SER A 407 2.59 1.59 -13.98
C SER A 407 3.85 0.73 -14.08
N ILE A 408 4.71 1.06 -15.03
CA ILE A 408 6.07 0.50 -15.15
C ILE A 408 7.04 1.03 -14.09
N TYR A 409 6.66 2.07 -13.35
CA TYR A 409 7.47 2.70 -12.32
C TYR A 409 6.92 2.35 -10.92
N PRO A 410 7.38 1.29 -10.25
CA PRO A 410 7.02 1.01 -8.86
C PRO A 410 7.71 1.98 -7.88
N VAL A 411 7.27 1.99 -6.63
CA VAL A 411 7.96 2.66 -5.52
C VAL A 411 8.83 1.63 -4.79
N PRO A 412 10.17 1.76 -4.83
CA PRO A 412 11.06 0.89 -4.08
C PRO A 412 11.06 1.27 -2.60
N SER A 413 10.36 0.49 -1.78
CA SER A 413 10.40 0.63 -0.33
C SER A 413 11.43 -0.27 0.28
N ILE A 414 12.28 0.27 1.13
CA ILE A 414 13.24 -0.51 1.89
C ILE A 414 12.52 -1.23 3.03
N CYS A 415 12.87 -2.49 3.23
CA CYS A 415 12.37 -3.33 4.32
C CYS A 415 13.29 -3.24 5.53
N ALA A 416 12.70 -3.29 6.73
CA ALA A 416 13.46 -3.40 7.97
C ALA A 416 14.05 -4.80 8.14
N GLN A 417 13.28 -5.85 7.86
CA GLN A 417 13.75 -7.24 7.86
C GLN A 417 13.66 -7.84 6.46
N ASP A 418 12.45 -8.11 6.01
CA ASP A 418 12.12 -8.63 4.68
C ASP A 418 10.67 -8.30 4.33
N GLN A 419 10.27 -8.59 3.09
CA GLN A 419 8.97 -8.20 2.56
C GLN A 419 7.79 -8.84 3.31
N ILE A 420 7.97 -10.08 3.76
CA ILE A 420 6.93 -10.90 4.35
C ILE A 420 6.80 -10.55 5.84
N ALA A 421 7.91 -10.54 6.56
CA ALA A 421 7.96 -10.21 7.98
C ALA A 421 7.39 -8.82 8.24
N ASP A 422 7.87 -7.80 7.51
CA ASP A 422 7.42 -6.41 7.68
C ASP A 422 5.90 -6.28 7.46
N TRP A 423 5.32 -7.00 6.49
CA TRP A 423 3.88 -6.94 6.22
C TRP A 423 3.05 -7.61 7.31
N PHE A 424 3.47 -8.78 7.80
CA PHE A 424 2.76 -9.47 8.88
C PHE A 424 2.88 -8.74 10.22
N ASP A 425 4.02 -8.12 10.50
CA ASP A 425 4.22 -7.28 11.68
C ASP A 425 3.27 -6.07 11.63
N SER A 426 3.16 -5.39 10.47
CA SER A 426 2.18 -4.32 10.27
C SER A 426 0.73 -4.81 10.45
N LEU A 427 0.36 -5.99 9.92
CA LEU A 427 -0.98 -6.53 10.14
C LEU A 427 -1.29 -6.81 11.61
N ALA A 428 -0.33 -7.38 12.34
CA ALA A 428 -0.49 -7.72 13.75
C ALA A 428 -0.61 -6.46 14.62
N GLU A 429 0.19 -5.43 14.35
CA GLU A 429 0.19 -4.20 15.13
C GLU A 429 -0.98 -3.28 14.78
N CYS A 430 -1.23 -3.03 13.48
CA CYS A 430 -2.27 -2.09 13.04
C CYS A 430 -3.69 -2.61 13.24
N LEU A 431 -3.91 -3.92 13.06
CA LEU A 431 -5.26 -4.51 13.06
C LEU A 431 -5.50 -5.51 14.19
N HIS A 432 -4.50 -5.76 15.04
CA HIS A 432 -4.56 -6.80 16.06
C HIS A 432 -5.09 -8.13 15.50
N TRP A 433 -4.55 -8.50 14.32
CA TRP A 433 -5.09 -9.59 13.53
C TRP A 433 -5.25 -10.87 14.35
N ASN A 434 -6.50 -11.27 14.58
CA ASN A 434 -6.89 -12.48 15.31
C ASN A 434 -6.35 -12.56 16.75
N VAL A 435 -6.14 -11.42 17.42
CA VAL A 435 -5.87 -11.39 18.87
C VAL A 435 -7.13 -11.85 19.61
N ARG A 436 -7.14 -13.10 20.03
CA ARG A 436 -8.23 -13.72 20.80
C ARG A 436 -7.68 -14.48 22.00
N LYS A 437 -8.46 -14.54 23.09
CA LYS A 437 -8.20 -15.48 24.18
C LYS A 437 -8.21 -16.90 23.60
N ARG A 438 -7.08 -17.62 23.69
CA ARG A 438 -7.03 -19.01 23.20
C ARG A 438 -8.10 -19.82 23.93
N GLN A 439 -8.92 -20.52 23.17
CA GLN A 439 -9.87 -21.46 23.74
C GLN A 439 -9.08 -22.52 24.50
N LYS A 440 -9.42 -22.72 25.78
CA LYS A 440 -8.81 -23.79 26.57
C LYS A 440 -9.14 -25.11 25.88
N CYS A 441 -8.21 -26.06 25.95
CA CYS A 441 -8.52 -27.43 25.57
C CYS A 441 -9.70 -27.90 26.42
N LEU A 442 -10.56 -28.75 25.84
CA LEU A 442 -11.49 -29.53 26.65
C LEU A 442 -10.62 -30.39 27.57
N ASP A 443 -10.61 -30.07 28.86
CA ASP A 443 -10.05 -30.97 29.85
C ASP A 443 -11.04 -32.15 29.94
N GLU A 444 -10.66 -33.30 29.37
CA GLU A 444 -11.39 -34.57 29.53
C GLU A 444 -11.33 -34.98 31.01
N LEU A 445 -12.12 -34.34 31.89
CA LEU A 445 -12.55 -34.82 33.21
C LEU A 445 -13.33 -33.76 34.03
N SER A 446 -13.30 -32.47 33.68
CA SER A 446 -14.02 -31.43 34.45
C SER A 446 -15.48 -31.23 34.03
N ASP A 447 -15.84 -31.59 32.79
CA ASP A 447 -17.19 -31.37 32.25
C ASP A 447 -18.19 -32.48 32.62
N LEU A 448 -17.75 -33.50 33.38
CA LEU A 448 -18.61 -34.56 33.93
C LEU A 448 -18.99 -34.35 35.40
N THR A 449 -18.51 -33.28 36.06
CA THR A 449 -18.87 -32.95 37.45
C THR A 449 -19.58 -31.61 37.61
N GLY A 450 -19.95 -30.94 36.51
CA GLY A 450 -20.71 -29.70 36.50
C GLY A 450 -22.21 -29.85 36.77
N SER A 451 -22.61 -30.61 37.80
CA SER A 451 -23.90 -30.45 38.47
C SER A 451 -23.63 -30.31 39.96
N GLY A 452 -23.41 -29.09 40.43
CA GLY A 452 -23.13 -28.81 41.83
C GLY A 452 -22.82 -27.34 42.05
N THR A 453 -23.88 -26.57 42.27
CA THR A 453 -23.86 -25.31 43.01
C THR A 453 -23.09 -25.52 44.33
N GLU A 454 -22.03 -24.74 44.62
CA GLU A 454 -21.68 -24.41 46.02
C GLU A 454 -20.59 -23.34 46.28
N ASP A 455 -19.87 -22.78 45.29
CA ASP A 455 -18.77 -21.85 45.63
C ASP A 455 -19.12 -20.34 45.63
N SER A 456 -20.37 -19.94 45.38
CA SER A 456 -20.79 -18.52 45.48
C SER A 456 -21.72 -18.20 46.65
N ALA A 457 -22.15 -19.20 47.42
CA ALA A 457 -23.05 -19.00 48.57
C ALA A 457 -22.31 -18.83 49.91
N ILE A 458 -21.06 -19.31 50.01
CA ILE A 458 -20.29 -19.28 51.26
C ILE A 458 -19.64 -17.90 51.47
N GLU A 459 -19.19 -17.22 50.40
CA GLU A 459 -18.62 -15.86 50.50
C GLU A 459 -19.65 -14.76 50.81
N GLU A 460 -20.93 -14.94 50.47
CA GLU A 460 -21.99 -13.97 50.81
C GLU A 460 -22.52 -14.12 52.24
N ILE A 461 -22.39 -15.31 52.86
CA ILE A 461 -22.81 -15.53 54.25
C ILE A 461 -21.75 -14.99 55.23
N GLU A 462 -20.45 -15.15 54.95
CA GLU A 462 -19.40 -14.59 55.80
C GLU A 462 -19.40 -13.05 55.81
N ARG A 463 -19.67 -12.41 54.66
CA ARG A 463 -19.79 -10.94 54.59
C ARG A 463 -21.06 -10.37 55.23
N GLY A 464 -22.07 -11.19 55.46
CA GLY A 464 -23.31 -10.80 56.15
C GLY A 464 -23.18 -10.82 57.68
N MET A 465 -22.28 -11.63 58.24
CA MET A 465 -22.13 -11.80 59.69
C MET A 465 -21.14 -10.80 60.32
N GLU A 466 -20.18 -10.25 59.56
CA GLU A 466 -19.24 -9.24 60.08
C GLU A 466 -19.85 -7.82 60.22
N ASN A 467 -21.01 -7.55 59.64
CA ASN A 467 -21.68 -6.23 59.71
C ASN A 467 -22.74 -6.11 60.82
N LEU A 468 -22.80 -7.07 61.75
CA LEU A 468 -23.76 -7.07 62.88
C LEU A 468 -23.09 -7.06 64.27
N GLU A 469 -21.75 -6.94 64.36
CA GLU A 469 -21.02 -6.82 65.64
C GLU A 469 -20.07 -5.60 65.75
N SER A 470 -20.35 -4.49 65.05
CA SER A 470 -19.66 -3.20 65.30
C SER A 470 -20.54 -1.98 65.13
#